data_AF-A0A7Y6X3H9-F1
#
_entry.id   AF-A0A7Y6X3H9-F1
#
_cell.length_a   1.000
_cell.length_b   1.000
_cell.length_c   1.000
_cell.angle_alpha   90.00
_cell.angle_beta   90.00
_cell.angle_gamma   90.00
#
_symmetry.space_group_name_H-M   'P 1'
#
loop_
_entity.id
_entity.type
_entity.pdbx_description
1 polymer ?
#
loop_
_entity_poly.entity_id
_entity_poly.type
_entity_poly.pdbx_seq_one_letter_code
_entity_poly.pdbx_strand_id
1 'polypeptide(L)'
;MTTTTAPLTPPKRRWRNFLLETGFQLKLTAYIVSVTLVLSALLGVFLVRGARSLMRETATAVEARSRAAEVSRELSGATLSNELLTRMDDPTFEASFREKARAIDAAYEAERAAIVAQRAELERQQKLTWWALGGFLVAFIAVVGLGTIVVTHKVAGPLFRIRRMVQEVHDGRLRPPQHGLRDGDDLQDLFDATRKMVQRLREQNEEDARTLSNALLAAEHSGASPELIHELRALDARYRTRLED
;
A
#
# COMPACT_ATOMS: atom_id res chain seq x y z
N MET A 1 49.19 23.88 21.34
CA MET A 1 48.54 22.56 21.45
C MET A 1 47.11 22.70 20.95
N THR A 2 46.84 22.26 19.72
CA THR A 2 45.52 22.38 19.08
C THR A 2 44.85 21.00 19.11
N THR A 3 43.78 20.86 19.88
CA THR A 3 42.96 19.64 19.91
C THR A 3 41.98 19.67 18.74
N THR A 4 42.22 18.80 17.76
CA THR A 4 41.32 18.52 16.64
C THR A 4 40.13 17.69 17.13
N THR A 5 38.94 18.28 17.14
CA THR A 5 37.67 17.57 17.36
C THR A 5 37.29 16.80 16.09
N ALA A 6 37.36 15.47 16.14
CA ALA A 6 36.87 14.63 15.04
C ALA A 6 35.33 14.66 14.96
N PRO A 7 34.73 14.72 13.76
CA PRO A 7 33.28 14.70 13.61
C PRO A 7 32.73 13.29 13.87
N LEU A 8 31.81 13.18 14.83
CA LEU A 8 31.07 11.95 15.10
C LEU A 8 30.15 11.63 13.91
N THR A 9 30.47 10.60 13.15
CA THR A 9 29.62 10.09 12.07
C THR A 9 28.29 9.59 12.66
N PRO A 10 27.13 10.00 12.12
CA PRO A 10 25.84 9.57 12.66
C PRO A 10 25.66 8.05 12.47
N PRO A 11 25.11 7.33 13.47
CA PRO A 11 24.99 5.88 13.41
C PRO A 11 24.12 5.45 12.22
N LYS A 12 24.68 4.54 11.40
CA LYS A 12 24.03 3.96 10.22
C LYS A 12 22.79 3.15 10.65
N ARG A 13 21.60 3.72 10.46
CA ARG A 13 20.31 3.10 10.85
C ARG A 13 20.08 1.83 10.02
N ARG A 14 20.26 0.65 10.65
CA ARG A 14 19.95 -0.65 10.04
C ARG A 14 18.44 -0.82 9.94
N TRP A 15 17.95 -1.29 8.79
CA TRP A 15 16.53 -1.54 8.49
C TRP A 15 15.83 -2.44 9.52
N ARG A 16 16.60 -3.24 10.27
CA ARG A 16 16.11 -4.08 11.37
C ARG A 16 15.55 -3.28 12.57
N ASN A 17 15.80 -1.97 12.66
CA ASN A 17 15.21 -1.08 13.67
C ASN A 17 13.85 -0.49 13.26
N PHE A 18 13.32 -0.79 12.06
CA PHE A 18 11.99 -0.28 11.65
C PHE A 18 10.82 -1.03 12.29
N LEU A 19 11.05 -2.24 12.81
CA LEU A 19 10.04 -3.12 13.42
C LEU A 19 10.25 -3.19 14.94
N LEU A 20 9.95 -2.11 15.66
CA LEU A 20 10.00 -2.08 17.13
C LEU A 20 8.74 -2.69 17.78
N GLU A 21 7.60 -2.68 17.08
CA GLU A 21 6.40 -3.45 17.47
C GLU A 21 5.72 -4.08 16.24
N THR A 22 6.16 -5.29 15.88
CA THR A 22 5.62 -6.03 14.73
C THR A 22 4.13 -6.34 14.87
N GLY A 23 3.61 -6.50 16.09
CA GLY A 23 2.23 -6.93 16.32
C GLY A 23 1.16 -5.91 15.93
N PHE A 24 1.28 -4.66 16.38
CA PHE A 24 0.31 -3.61 16.05
C PHE A 24 0.39 -3.23 14.57
N GLN A 25 1.60 -3.04 14.07
CA GLN A 25 1.84 -2.68 12.67
C GLN A 25 1.34 -3.75 11.70
N LEU A 26 1.58 -5.03 11.99
CA LEU A 26 1.09 -6.12 11.14
C LEU A 26 -0.43 -6.23 11.18
N LYS A 27 -1.09 -6.05 12.33
CA LYS A 27 -2.56 -6.11 12.40
C LYS A 27 -3.21 -5.01 11.56
N LEU A 28 -2.76 -3.76 11.72
CA LEU A 28 -3.30 -2.63 10.97
C LEU A 28 -2.97 -2.75 9.47
N THR A 29 -1.73 -3.11 9.14
CA THR A 29 -1.32 -3.32 7.75
C THR A 29 -2.13 -4.45 7.11
N ALA A 30 -2.29 -5.58 7.80
CA ALA A 30 -3.10 -6.70 7.30
C ALA A 30 -4.56 -6.30 7.09
N TYR A 31 -5.16 -5.53 7.99
CA TYR A 31 -6.50 -4.99 7.82
C TYR A 31 -6.61 -4.10 6.58
N ILE A 32 -5.72 -3.11 6.43
CA ILE A 32 -5.74 -2.17 5.29
C ILE A 32 -5.49 -2.91 3.98
N VAL A 33 -4.52 -3.83 3.94
CA VAL A 33 -4.24 -4.67 2.76
C VAL A 33 -5.45 -5.54 2.42
N SER A 34 -6.14 -6.11 3.41
CA SER A 34 -7.34 -6.92 3.16
C SER A 34 -8.47 -6.10 2.54
N VAL A 35 -8.76 -4.91 3.08
CA VAL A 35 -9.75 -3.98 2.51
C VAL A 35 -9.34 -3.55 1.10
N THR A 36 -8.05 -3.25 0.89
CA THR A 36 -7.51 -2.88 -0.41
C THR A 36 -7.66 -4.01 -1.41
N LEU A 37 -7.40 -5.26 -1.02
CA LEU A 37 -7.57 -6.44 -1.87
C LEU A 37 -9.04 -6.63 -2.27
N VAL A 38 -9.98 -6.44 -1.34
CA VAL A 38 -11.41 -6.51 -1.65
C VAL A 38 -11.82 -5.43 -2.64
N LEU A 39 -11.44 -4.17 -2.41
CA LEU A 39 -11.73 -3.06 -3.33
C LEU A 39 -11.08 -3.28 -4.70
N SER A 40 -9.84 -3.75 -4.70
CA SER A 40 -9.08 -4.08 -5.92
C SER A 40 -9.74 -5.20 -6.70
N ALA A 41 -10.26 -6.24 -6.02
CA ALA A 41 -10.99 -7.33 -6.65
C ALA A 41 -12.31 -6.85 -7.26
N LEU A 42 -13.08 -6.02 -6.54
CA LEU A 42 -14.32 -5.44 -7.05
C LEU A 42 -14.07 -4.58 -8.29
N LEU A 43 -13.08 -3.68 -8.22
CA LEU A 43 -12.69 -2.83 -9.34
C LEU A 43 -12.15 -3.66 -10.51
N GLY A 44 -11.31 -4.66 -10.24
CA GLY A 44 -10.79 -5.57 -11.25
C GLY A 44 -11.90 -6.33 -11.96
N VAL A 45 -12.89 -6.84 -11.24
CA VAL A 45 -14.07 -7.50 -11.82
C VAL A 45 -14.87 -6.53 -12.69
N PHE A 46 -15.06 -5.29 -12.27
CA PHE A 46 -15.74 -4.25 -13.05
C PHE A 46 -15.01 -3.95 -14.36
N LEU A 47 -13.69 -3.70 -14.28
CA LEU A 47 -12.85 -3.41 -15.45
C LEU A 47 -12.80 -4.59 -16.42
N VAL A 48 -12.66 -5.82 -15.91
CA VAL A 48 -12.66 -7.02 -16.73
C VAL A 48 -14.01 -7.23 -17.41
N ARG A 49 -15.13 -6.96 -16.73
CA ARG A 49 -16.45 -7.04 -17.36
C ARG A 49 -16.60 -6.03 -18.50
N GLY A 50 -16.21 -4.78 -18.28
CA GLY A 50 -16.25 -3.73 -19.31
C GLY A 50 -15.30 -4.00 -20.49
N ALA A 51 -14.07 -4.44 -20.22
CA ALA A 51 -13.13 -4.81 -21.26
C ALA A 51 -13.64 -6.00 -22.08
N ARG A 52 -14.21 -7.02 -21.43
CA ARG A 52 -14.80 -8.17 -22.12
C ARG A 52 -16.03 -7.82 -22.95
N SER A 53 -16.88 -6.89 -22.53
CA SER A 53 -18.03 -6.49 -23.34
C SER A 53 -17.61 -5.80 -24.63
N LEU A 54 -16.67 -4.86 -24.54
CA LEU A 54 -16.12 -4.16 -25.72
C LEU A 54 -15.38 -5.11 -26.65
N MET A 55 -14.52 -5.98 -26.11
CA MET A 55 -13.75 -6.93 -26.91
C MET A 55 -14.64 -7.93 -27.64
N ARG A 56 -15.72 -8.41 -27.00
CA ARG A 56 -16.68 -9.31 -27.66
C ARG A 56 -17.34 -8.66 -28.86
N GLU A 57 -17.78 -7.41 -28.72
CA GLU A 57 -18.41 -6.66 -29.80
C GLU A 57 -17.46 -6.45 -30.99
N THR A 58 -16.20 -6.09 -30.74
CA THR A 58 -15.20 -5.97 -31.82
C THR A 58 -14.89 -7.31 -32.49
N ALA A 59 -14.83 -8.41 -31.72
CA ALA A 59 -14.53 -9.73 -32.25
C ALA A 59 -15.68 -10.25 -33.12
N THR A 60 -16.94 -10.08 -32.68
CA THR A 60 -18.11 -10.48 -33.48
C THR A 60 -18.23 -9.66 -34.75
N ALA A 61 -17.91 -8.36 -34.73
CA ALA A 61 -17.92 -7.51 -35.93
C ALA A 61 -16.90 -7.99 -36.98
N VAL A 62 -15.67 -8.31 -36.54
CA VAL A 62 -14.62 -8.83 -37.44
C VAL A 62 -14.97 -10.23 -37.96
N GLU A 63 -15.59 -11.06 -37.13
CA GLU A 63 -16.06 -12.39 -37.57
C GLU A 63 -17.21 -12.29 -38.58
N ALA A 64 -18.19 -11.41 -38.34
CA ALA A 64 -19.28 -11.16 -39.28
C ALA A 64 -18.77 -10.63 -40.62
N ARG A 65 -17.79 -9.71 -40.60
CA ARG A 65 -17.11 -9.20 -41.79
C ARG A 65 -16.41 -10.32 -42.56
N SER A 66 -15.72 -11.23 -41.86
CA SER A 66 -15.07 -12.40 -42.46
C SER A 66 -16.07 -13.32 -43.17
N ARG A 67 -17.17 -13.66 -42.50
CA ARG A 67 -18.21 -14.51 -43.09
C ARG A 67 -18.88 -13.84 -44.29
N ALA A 68 -19.12 -12.54 -44.23
CA ALA A 68 -19.68 -11.80 -45.35
C ALA A 68 -18.76 -11.81 -46.58
N ALA A 69 -17.44 -11.69 -46.38
CA ALA A 69 -16.46 -11.81 -47.45
C ALA A 69 -16.44 -13.21 -48.09
N GLU A 70 -16.51 -14.27 -47.27
CA GLU A 70 -16.57 -15.66 -47.75
C GLU A 70 -17.84 -15.94 -48.56
N VAL A 71 -19.01 -15.59 -48.01
CA VAL A 71 -20.31 -15.75 -48.71
C VAL A 71 -20.34 -14.93 -50.00
N SER A 72 -19.79 -13.71 -49.99
CA SER A 72 -19.70 -12.87 -51.20
C SER A 72 -18.83 -13.52 -52.27
N ARG A 73 -17.71 -14.16 -51.90
CA ARG A 73 -16.86 -14.93 -52.82
C ARG A 73 -17.59 -16.14 -53.39
N GLU A 74 -18.23 -16.95 -52.54
CA GLU A 74 -18.97 -18.14 -52.96
C GLU A 74 -20.12 -17.80 -53.92
N LEU A 75 -20.92 -16.79 -53.56
CA LEU A 75 -22.02 -16.32 -54.39
C LEU A 75 -21.51 -15.81 -55.74
N SER A 76 -20.45 -14.99 -55.73
CA SER A 76 -19.82 -14.48 -56.96
C SER A 76 -19.30 -15.60 -57.85
N GLY A 77 -18.67 -16.62 -57.27
CA GLY A 77 -18.19 -17.81 -57.98
C GLY A 77 -19.34 -18.62 -58.59
N ALA A 78 -20.42 -18.82 -57.85
CA ALA A 78 -21.60 -19.55 -58.34
C ALA A 78 -22.31 -18.79 -59.47
N THR A 79 -22.49 -17.46 -59.35
CA THR A 79 -23.09 -16.63 -60.40
C THR A 79 -22.23 -16.63 -61.66
N LEU A 80 -20.91 -16.43 -61.52
CA LEU A 80 -19.97 -16.47 -62.64
C LEU A 80 -19.97 -17.84 -63.33
N SER A 81 -19.93 -18.93 -62.55
CA SER A 81 -19.98 -20.30 -63.08
C SER A 81 -21.27 -20.57 -63.86
N ASN A 82 -22.42 -20.11 -63.34
CA ASN A 82 -23.70 -20.22 -64.04
C ASN A 82 -23.70 -19.43 -65.35
N GLU A 83 -23.21 -18.17 -65.34
CA GLU A 83 -23.13 -17.36 -66.56
C GLU A 83 -22.21 -18.01 -67.61
N LEU A 84 -21.11 -18.62 -67.18
CA LEU A 84 -20.19 -19.36 -68.05
C LEU A 84 -20.84 -20.56 -68.73
N LEU A 85 -21.63 -21.35 -68.01
CA LEU A 85 -22.37 -22.48 -68.59
C LEU A 85 -23.36 -22.04 -69.69
N THR A 86 -23.91 -20.82 -69.59
CA THR A 86 -24.88 -20.31 -70.58
C THR A 86 -24.25 -19.67 -71.82
N ARG A 87 -22.96 -19.30 -71.77
CA ARG A 87 -22.27 -18.55 -72.84
C ARG A 87 -20.92 -19.15 -73.24
N MET A 88 -20.77 -20.46 -73.08
CA MET A 88 -19.50 -21.17 -73.22
C MET A 88 -18.90 -21.10 -74.65
N ASP A 89 -19.72 -20.87 -75.67
CA ASP A 89 -19.30 -20.84 -77.08
C ASP A 89 -18.85 -19.45 -77.59
N ASP A 90 -18.86 -18.40 -76.74
CA ASP A 90 -18.48 -17.03 -77.11
C ASP A 90 -17.06 -16.67 -76.63
N PRO A 91 -16.06 -16.55 -77.53
CA PRO A 91 -14.68 -16.25 -77.16
C PRO A 91 -14.49 -14.84 -76.57
N THR A 92 -15.40 -13.90 -76.85
CA THR A 92 -15.35 -12.55 -76.27
C THR A 92 -15.83 -12.55 -74.82
N PHE A 93 -16.78 -13.43 -74.48
CA PHE A 93 -17.27 -13.63 -73.13
C PHE A 93 -16.19 -14.25 -72.23
N GLU A 94 -15.43 -15.24 -72.71
CA GLU A 94 -14.34 -15.88 -71.93
C GLU A 94 -13.27 -14.88 -71.42
N ALA A 95 -12.89 -13.92 -72.26
CA ALA A 95 -11.91 -12.90 -71.89
C ALA A 95 -12.43 -12.00 -70.76
N SER A 96 -13.69 -11.52 -70.89
CA SER A 96 -14.35 -10.71 -69.85
C SER A 96 -14.61 -11.49 -68.56
N PHE A 97 -14.89 -12.79 -68.67
CA PHE A 97 -15.06 -13.71 -67.54
C PHE A 97 -13.77 -13.83 -66.73
N ARG A 98 -12.63 -14.08 -67.41
CA ARG A 98 -11.33 -14.18 -66.75
C ARG A 98 -10.96 -12.89 -66.03
N GLU A 99 -11.28 -11.74 -66.62
CA GLU A 99 -11.08 -10.43 -66.00
C GLU A 99 -11.92 -10.27 -64.73
N LYS A 100 -13.23 -10.53 -64.79
CA LYS A 100 -14.13 -10.46 -63.63
C LYS A 100 -13.73 -11.43 -62.51
N ALA A 101 -13.38 -12.67 -62.86
CA ALA A 101 -12.92 -13.67 -61.89
C ALA A 101 -11.64 -13.18 -61.17
N ARG A 102 -10.66 -12.67 -61.92
CA ARG A 102 -9.44 -12.09 -61.33
C ARG A 102 -9.72 -10.90 -60.44
N ALA A 103 -10.64 -10.02 -60.83
CA ALA A 103 -11.01 -8.85 -60.03
C ALA A 103 -11.66 -9.26 -58.70
N ILE A 104 -12.53 -10.27 -58.71
CA ILE A 104 -13.19 -10.81 -57.51
C ILE A 104 -12.17 -11.50 -56.59
N ASP A 105 -11.30 -12.34 -57.14
CA ASP A 105 -10.24 -12.98 -56.36
C ASP A 105 -9.30 -11.95 -55.74
N ALA A 106 -8.90 -10.91 -56.48
CA ALA A 106 -8.06 -9.83 -55.98
C ALA A 106 -8.75 -9.02 -54.86
N ALA A 107 -10.04 -8.70 -55.02
CA ALA A 107 -10.82 -8.00 -54.00
C ALA A 107 -10.98 -8.84 -52.72
N TYR A 108 -11.23 -10.15 -52.87
CA TYR A 108 -11.32 -11.06 -51.74
C TYR A 108 -10.00 -11.19 -50.98
N GLU A 109 -8.87 -11.37 -51.67
CA GLU A 109 -7.57 -11.47 -51.00
C GLU A 109 -7.18 -10.16 -50.30
N ALA A 110 -7.53 -9.00 -50.86
CA ALA A 110 -7.34 -7.71 -50.20
C ALA A 110 -8.17 -7.59 -48.91
N GLU A 111 -9.45 -7.98 -48.96
CA GLU A 111 -10.34 -7.97 -47.80
C GLU A 111 -9.89 -8.96 -46.72
N ARG A 112 -9.48 -10.17 -47.12
CA ARG A 112 -8.94 -11.19 -46.24
C ARG A 112 -7.66 -10.73 -45.55
N ALA A 113 -6.74 -10.10 -46.29
CA ALA A 113 -5.52 -9.53 -45.72
C ALA A 113 -5.85 -8.45 -44.67
N ALA A 114 -6.83 -7.59 -44.95
CA ALA A 114 -7.30 -6.58 -44.00
C ALA A 114 -7.91 -7.20 -42.73
N ILE A 115 -8.72 -8.25 -42.85
CA ILE A 115 -9.31 -8.97 -41.71
C ILE A 115 -8.23 -9.64 -40.86
N VAL A 116 -7.25 -10.29 -41.48
CA VAL A 116 -6.13 -10.94 -40.76
C VAL A 116 -5.31 -9.91 -39.99
N ALA A 117 -4.99 -8.78 -40.62
CA ALA A 117 -4.28 -7.68 -39.97
C ALA A 117 -5.09 -7.10 -38.79
N GLN A 118 -6.40 -6.92 -38.97
CA GLN A 118 -7.29 -6.42 -37.92
C GLN A 118 -7.38 -7.38 -36.73
N ARG A 119 -7.47 -8.70 -36.97
CA ARG A 119 -7.44 -9.72 -35.90
C ARG A 119 -6.13 -9.70 -35.13
N ALA A 120 -4.99 -9.64 -35.83
CA ALA A 120 -3.67 -9.58 -35.20
C ALA A 120 -3.50 -8.35 -34.30
N GLU A 121 -4.00 -7.18 -34.75
CA GLU A 121 -3.97 -5.97 -33.94
C GLU A 121 -4.88 -6.07 -32.72
N LEU A 122 -6.09 -6.63 -32.86
CA LEU A 122 -6.99 -6.88 -31.73
C LEU A 122 -6.34 -7.79 -30.68
N GLU A 123 -5.70 -8.89 -31.09
CA GLU A 123 -5.00 -9.79 -30.17
C GLU A 123 -3.84 -9.09 -29.44
N ARG A 124 -3.09 -8.25 -30.15
CA ARG A 124 -2.00 -7.45 -29.57
C ARG A 124 -2.55 -6.46 -28.54
N GLN A 125 -3.59 -5.71 -28.89
CA GLN A 125 -4.25 -4.78 -27.99
C GLN A 125 -4.85 -5.48 -26.76
N GLN A 126 -5.42 -6.67 -26.94
CA GLN A 126 -5.91 -7.49 -25.84
C GLN A 126 -4.79 -7.87 -24.89
N LYS A 127 -3.68 -8.44 -25.40
CA LYS A 127 -2.52 -8.81 -24.57
C LYS A 127 -1.96 -7.59 -23.84
N LEU A 128 -1.78 -6.47 -24.53
CA LEU A 128 -1.30 -5.21 -23.92
C LEU A 128 -2.24 -4.72 -22.83
N THR A 129 -3.55 -4.72 -23.07
CA THR A 129 -4.55 -4.30 -22.08
C THR A 129 -4.52 -5.19 -20.84
N TRP A 130 -4.41 -6.52 -21.01
CA TRP A 130 -4.31 -7.45 -19.88
C TRP A 130 -3.03 -7.28 -19.07
N TRP A 131 -1.88 -7.11 -19.74
CA TRP A 131 -0.62 -6.81 -19.07
C TRP A 131 -0.65 -5.47 -18.35
N ALA A 132 -1.21 -4.43 -18.97
CA ALA A 132 -1.36 -3.12 -18.36
C ALA A 132 -2.28 -3.17 -17.12
N LEU A 133 -3.44 -3.82 -17.23
CA LEU A 133 -4.40 -3.96 -16.13
C LEU A 133 -3.80 -4.76 -14.97
N GLY A 134 -3.18 -5.90 -15.25
CA GLY A 134 -2.53 -6.73 -14.24
C GLY A 134 -1.34 -6.03 -13.59
N GLY A 135 -0.50 -5.37 -14.39
CA GLY A 135 0.65 -4.61 -13.91
C GLY A 135 0.24 -3.45 -13.02
N PHE A 136 -0.76 -2.66 -13.43
CA PHE A 136 -1.29 -1.56 -12.62
C PHE A 136 -1.90 -2.06 -11.31
N LEU A 137 -2.62 -3.18 -11.32
CA LEU A 137 -3.20 -3.78 -10.12
C LEU A 137 -2.12 -4.19 -9.11
N VAL A 138 -1.07 -4.89 -9.57
CA VAL A 138 0.05 -5.30 -8.72
C VAL A 138 0.79 -4.07 -8.17
N ALA A 139 1.06 -3.08 -9.03
CA ALA A 139 1.70 -1.84 -8.62
C ALA A 139 0.86 -1.08 -7.57
N PHE A 140 -0.46 -0.99 -7.76
CA PHE A 140 -1.39 -0.37 -6.81
C PHE A 140 -1.35 -1.07 -5.45
N ILE A 141 -1.45 -2.40 -5.42
CA ILE A 141 -1.36 -3.18 -4.17
C ILE A 141 -0.01 -2.95 -3.48
N ALA A 142 1.08 -2.94 -4.23
CA ALA A 142 2.42 -2.70 -3.70
C ALA A 142 2.57 -1.29 -3.11
N VAL A 143 2.10 -0.26 -3.82
CA VAL A 143 2.13 1.14 -3.36
C VAL A 143 1.32 1.32 -2.09
N VAL A 144 0.10 0.78 -2.03
CA VAL A 144 -0.76 0.88 -0.83
C VAL A 144 -0.15 0.11 0.34
N GLY A 145 0.32 -1.11 0.11
CA GLY A 145 0.96 -1.92 1.15
C GLY A 145 2.21 -1.25 1.73
N LEU A 146 3.10 -0.77 0.86
CA LEU A 146 4.34 -0.10 1.28
C LEU A 146 4.04 1.26 1.94
N GLY A 147 3.11 2.02 1.39
CA GLY A 147 2.66 3.30 1.95
C GLY A 147 2.08 3.13 3.36
N THR A 148 1.29 2.08 3.58
CA THR A 148 0.74 1.76 4.90
C THR A 148 1.84 1.48 5.92
N ILE A 149 2.88 0.75 5.54
CA ILE A 149 4.04 0.48 6.41
C ILE A 149 4.75 1.78 6.80
N VAL A 150 4.95 2.68 5.83
CA VAL A 150 5.60 3.98 6.06
C VAL A 150 4.80 4.85 7.02
N VAL A 151 3.48 4.96 6.79
CA VAL A 151 2.59 5.73 7.68
C VAL A 151 2.55 5.13 9.07
N THR A 152 2.45 3.80 9.19
CA THR A 152 2.38 3.14 10.50
C THR A 152 3.63 3.38 11.35
N HIS A 153 4.80 3.59 10.74
CA HIS A 153 6.01 3.89 11.50
C HIS A 153 5.95 5.24 12.23
N LYS A 154 5.27 6.25 11.66
CA LYS A 154 5.09 7.56 12.29
C LYS A 154 4.19 7.53 13.53
N VAL A 155 3.44 6.45 13.71
CA VAL A 155 2.53 6.25 14.84
C VAL A 155 3.10 5.24 15.83
N ALA A 156 3.58 4.09 15.35
CA ALA A 156 4.00 2.97 16.20
C ALA A 156 5.21 3.30 17.08
N GLY A 157 6.20 4.04 16.56
CA GLY A 157 7.37 4.44 17.33
C GLY A 157 7.01 5.32 18.54
N PRO A 158 6.31 6.44 18.32
CA PRO A 158 5.74 7.25 19.39
C PRO A 158 4.89 6.49 20.40
N LEU A 159 4.00 5.62 19.90
CA LEU A 159 3.07 4.86 20.74
C LEU A 159 3.82 3.92 21.70
N PHE A 160 4.89 3.27 21.23
CA PHE A 160 5.75 2.43 22.07
C PHE A 160 6.38 3.22 23.21
N ARG A 161 6.91 4.43 22.93
CA ARG A 161 7.50 5.29 23.96
C ARG A 161 6.47 5.73 25.00
N ILE A 162 5.26 6.09 24.56
CA ILE A 162 4.16 6.46 25.45
C ILE A 162 3.78 5.28 26.35
N ARG A 163 3.58 4.09 25.77
CA ARG A 163 3.28 2.86 26.52
C ARG A 163 4.36 2.57 27.57
N ARG A 164 5.63 2.73 27.22
CA ARG A 164 6.74 2.56 28.15
C ARG A 164 6.68 3.56 29.31
N MET A 165 6.43 4.85 29.04
CA MET A 165 6.27 5.84 30.12
C MET A 165 5.14 5.47 31.07
N VAL A 166 3.99 5.04 30.53
CA VAL A 166 2.86 4.60 31.35
C VAL A 166 3.22 3.36 32.18
N GLN A 167 3.97 2.41 31.61
CA GLN A 167 4.46 1.22 32.32
C GLN A 167 5.43 1.59 33.44
N GLU A 168 6.33 2.55 33.22
CA GLU A 168 7.25 3.03 34.25
C GLU A 168 6.49 3.69 35.40
N VAL A 169 5.48 4.52 35.12
CA VAL A 169 4.59 5.09 36.14
C VAL A 169 3.83 4.00 36.91
N HIS A 170 3.30 3.00 36.20
CA HIS A 170 2.64 1.83 36.81
C HIS A 170 3.57 1.12 37.79
N ASP A 171 4.84 0.95 37.43
CA ASP A 171 5.85 0.32 38.28
C ASP A 171 6.38 1.26 39.39
N GLY A 172 5.81 2.46 39.53
CA GLY A 172 6.19 3.46 40.52
C GLY A 172 7.47 4.25 40.19
N ARG A 173 8.02 4.13 38.98
CA ARG A 173 9.20 4.87 38.53
C ARG A 173 8.80 6.13 37.77
N LEU A 174 9.21 7.30 38.27
CA LEU A 174 8.83 8.59 37.70
C LEU A 174 9.98 9.17 36.88
N ARG A 175 10.14 8.65 35.66
CA ARG A 175 11.24 9.00 34.75
C ARG A 175 10.72 9.74 33.52
N PRO A 176 10.56 11.07 33.58
CA PRO A 176 10.14 11.83 32.41
C PRO A 176 11.27 11.84 31.36
N PRO A 177 10.98 11.57 30.07
CA PRO A 177 12.00 11.63 29.03
C PRO A 177 12.53 13.06 28.85
N GLN A 178 13.83 13.17 28.62
CA GLN A 178 14.51 14.46 28.45
C GLN A 178 14.27 15.09 27.06
N HIS A 179 13.99 14.25 26.05
CA HIS A 179 13.86 14.67 24.65
C HIS A 179 12.46 14.34 24.12
N GLY A 180 11.99 15.19 23.20
CA GLY A 180 10.73 15.01 22.49
C GLY A 180 10.75 13.86 21.47
N LEU A 181 9.62 13.68 20.81
CA LEU A 181 9.53 12.88 19.59
C LEU A 181 10.20 13.59 18.40
N ARG A 182 10.34 12.85 17.30
CA ARG A 182 10.91 13.41 16.07
C ARG A 182 9.87 14.29 15.37
N ASP A 183 10.35 15.34 14.71
CA ASP A 183 9.51 16.16 13.83
C ASP A 183 8.84 15.29 12.74
N GLY A 184 7.51 15.34 12.70
CA GLY A 184 6.67 14.63 11.72
C GLY A 184 6.13 13.28 12.19
N ASP A 185 6.32 12.94 13.46
CA ASP A 185 5.57 11.88 14.16
C ASP A 185 4.15 12.37 14.51
N ASP A 186 3.14 11.51 14.43
CA ASP A 186 1.73 11.94 14.54
C ASP A 186 1.25 12.10 16.00
N LEU A 187 1.92 11.47 16.96
CA LEU A 187 1.52 11.44 18.38
C LEU A 187 2.30 12.43 19.27
N GLN A 188 2.79 13.53 18.69
CA GLN A 188 3.55 14.54 19.42
C GLN A 188 2.77 15.12 20.62
N ASP A 189 1.53 15.56 20.39
CA ASP A 189 0.70 16.16 21.45
C ASP A 189 0.41 15.19 22.60
N LEU A 190 0.11 13.93 22.27
CA LEU A 190 -0.14 12.89 23.28
C LEU A 190 1.14 12.55 24.06
N PHE A 191 2.28 12.48 23.38
CA PHE A 191 3.57 12.27 24.02
C PHE A 191 3.91 13.40 24.98
N ASP A 192 3.74 14.66 24.55
CA ASP A 192 4.03 15.82 25.38
C ASP A 192 3.08 15.93 26.57
N ALA A 193 1.80 15.63 26.38
CA ALA A 193 0.83 15.54 27.48
C ALA A 193 1.23 14.45 28.49
N THR A 194 1.61 13.26 28.02
CA THR A 194 2.06 12.15 28.88
C THR A 194 3.34 12.52 29.61
N ARG A 195 4.31 13.13 28.93
CA ARG A 195 5.56 13.62 29.53
C ARG A 195 5.29 14.63 30.63
N LYS A 196 4.44 15.63 30.38
CA LYS A 196 4.06 16.65 31.37
C LYS A 196 3.38 16.03 32.59
N MET A 197 2.53 15.02 32.39
CA MET A 197 1.93 14.27 33.49
C MET A 197 3.00 13.58 34.36
N VAL A 198 3.93 12.83 33.75
CA VAL A 198 5.02 12.17 34.50
C VAL A 198 5.90 13.19 35.23
N GLN A 199 6.21 14.31 34.57
CA GLN A 199 6.99 15.38 35.18
C GLN A 199 6.27 15.97 36.40
N ARG A 200 4.97 16.24 36.31
CA ARG A 200 4.19 16.78 37.44
C ARG A 200 4.09 15.81 38.60
N LEU A 201 3.92 14.51 38.32
CA LEU A 201 3.95 13.47 39.36
C LEU A 201 5.32 13.41 40.04
N ARG A 202 6.40 13.56 39.28
CA ARG A 202 7.76 13.58 39.83
C ARG A 202 7.96 14.80 40.73
N GLU A 203 7.62 16.00 40.25
CA GLU A 203 7.70 17.26 41.00
C GLU A 203 6.93 17.15 42.33
N GLN A 204 5.71 16.60 42.30
CA GLN A 204 4.90 16.34 43.50
C GLN A 204 5.60 15.38 44.48
N ASN A 205 6.14 14.25 44.00
CA ASN A 205 6.87 13.32 44.89
C ASN A 205 8.15 13.94 45.46
N GLU A 206 8.82 14.83 44.74
CA GLU A 206 9.98 15.56 45.23
C GLU A 206 9.61 16.58 46.31
N GLU A 207 8.47 17.25 46.19
CA GLU A 207 7.93 18.17 47.20
C GLU A 207 7.49 17.41 48.47
N ASP A 208 6.79 16.29 48.30
CA ASP A 208 6.36 15.43 49.40
C ASP A 208 7.56 14.83 50.15
N ALA A 209 8.57 14.35 49.43
CA ALA A 209 9.80 13.82 50.02
C ALA A 209 10.55 14.88 50.83
N ARG A 210 10.63 16.12 50.33
CA ARG A 210 11.23 17.24 51.08
C ARG A 210 10.46 17.55 52.36
N THR A 211 9.13 17.59 52.28
CA THR A 211 8.26 17.84 53.45
C THR A 211 8.42 16.74 54.49
N LEU A 212 8.45 15.47 54.06
CA LEU A 212 8.65 14.32 54.93
C LEU A 212 10.03 14.31 55.58
N SER A 213 11.08 14.65 54.83
CA SER A 213 12.44 14.77 55.38
C SER A 213 12.53 15.85 56.47
N ASN A 214 11.84 16.99 56.29
CA ASN A 214 11.78 18.04 57.30
C ASN A 214 11.00 17.60 58.55
N ALA A 215 9.89 16.88 58.36
CA ALA A 215 9.09 16.33 59.46
C ALA A 215 9.88 15.27 60.25
N LEU A 216 10.66 14.42 59.57
CA LEU A 216 11.54 13.44 60.21
C LEU A 216 12.57 14.13 61.11
N LEU A 217 13.25 15.18 60.61
CA LEU A 217 14.21 15.96 61.40
C LEU A 217 13.56 16.58 62.63
N ALA A 218 12.36 17.15 62.50
CA ALA A 218 11.63 17.72 63.62
C ALA A 218 11.26 16.66 64.68
N ALA A 219 10.80 15.48 64.24
CA ALA A 219 10.45 14.36 65.12
C ALA A 219 11.67 13.81 65.88
N GLU A 220 12.83 13.73 65.22
CA GLU A 220 14.10 13.35 65.85
C GLU A 220 14.51 14.36 66.93
N HIS A 221 14.33 15.67 66.69
CA HIS A 221 14.65 16.72 67.69
C HIS A 221 13.67 16.77 68.86
N SER A 222 12.38 16.45 68.64
CA SER A 222 11.36 16.46 69.70
C SER A 222 11.38 15.19 70.58
N GLY A 223 12.24 14.22 70.28
CA GLY A 223 12.31 12.96 71.02
C GLY A 223 11.10 12.06 70.79
N ALA A 224 10.56 12.02 69.56
CA ALA A 224 9.49 11.10 69.19
C ALA A 224 9.91 9.64 69.37
N SER A 225 8.92 8.72 69.45
CA SER A 225 9.23 7.31 69.69
C SER A 225 10.10 6.71 68.57
N PRO A 226 11.02 5.78 68.89
CA PRO A 226 11.88 5.14 67.91
C PRO A 226 11.11 4.45 66.78
N GLU A 227 9.95 3.88 67.08
CA GLU A 227 9.08 3.22 66.11
C GLU A 227 8.55 4.21 65.07
N LEU A 228 8.10 5.40 65.50
CA LEU A 228 7.60 6.44 64.60
C LEU A 228 8.71 6.95 63.68
N ILE A 229 9.90 7.20 64.24
CA ILE A 229 11.08 7.63 63.47
C ILE A 229 11.43 6.57 62.41
N HIS A 230 11.36 5.28 62.77
CA HIS A 230 11.62 4.20 61.82
C HIS A 230 10.59 4.18 60.68
N GLU A 231 9.30 4.30 60.97
CA GLU A 231 8.24 4.33 59.95
C GLU A 231 8.36 5.51 59.00
N LEU A 232 8.64 6.71 59.52
CA LEU A 232 8.87 7.91 58.71
C LEU A 232 10.09 7.76 57.80
N ARG A 233 11.18 7.19 58.31
CA ARG A 233 12.38 6.90 57.51
C ARG A 233 12.11 5.87 56.42
N ALA A 234 11.30 4.85 56.70
CA ALA A 234 10.88 3.86 55.70
C ALA A 234 10.00 4.50 54.62
N LEU A 235 9.12 5.44 54.98
CA LEU A 235 8.30 6.18 54.01
C LEU A 235 9.16 7.11 53.13
N ASP A 236 10.12 7.83 53.72
CA ASP A 236 11.07 8.69 53.00
C ASP A 236 11.89 7.88 51.99
N ALA A 237 12.40 6.71 52.40
CA ALA A 237 13.09 5.79 51.51
C ALA A 237 12.22 5.37 50.32
N ARG A 238 10.93 5.04 50.53
CA ARG A 238 10.00 4.68 49.43
C ARG A 238 9.82 5.82 48.43
N TYR A 239 9.68 7.05 48.89
CA TYR A 239 9.57 8.21 48.00
C TYR A 239 10.85 8.40 47.18
N ARG A 240 12.03 8.29 47.82
CA ARG A 240 13.31 8.40 47.11
C ARG A 240 13.49 7.32 46.04
N THR A 241 13.13 6.07 46.33
CA THR A 241 13.21 4.98 45.35
C THR A 241 12.39 5.25 44.07
N ARG A 242 11.26 5.94 44.17
CA ARG A 242 10.45 6.31 42.99
C ARG A 242 11.13 7.36 42.09
N LEU A 243 12.05 8.13 42.65
CA LEU A 243 12.78 9.21 42.00
C LEU A 243 14.13 8.76 41.40
N GLU A 244 14.58 7.54 41.71
CA GLU A 244 15.84 6.97 41.22
C GLU A 244 15.83 6.68 39.71
N ASP A 245 16.97 6.96 39.06
CA ASP A 245 17.20 6.91 37.60
C ASP A 245 17.39 5.52 36.99
#